data_AF-A0A172YHH7-F1
#
_entry.id   AF-A0A172YHH7-F1
#
_cell.length_a   1.000
_cell.length_b   1.000
_cell.length_c   1.000
_cell.angle_alpha   90.00
_cell.angle_beta   90.00
_cell.angle_gamma   90.00
#
_symmetry.space_group_name_H-M   'P 1'
#
loop_
_entity.id
_entity.type
_entity.pdbx_description
1 polymer ?
#
loop_
_entity_poly.entity_id
_entity_poly.type
_entity_poly.pdbx_seq_one_letter_code
_entity_poly.pdbx_strand_id
1 'polypeptide(L)'
;MSQPLLRADPALVCSTLKEAVVDGLLNLTYSKLSGNGPSGQYLFGARPRALLNSGFILPQKNPTGDDEVTSPIWVSSHGIQMQLNTGTASVVKVSPRFSIYVRALPREDDLKRPNCRPVFMLRQSVVAELKAERDKRLDEAWDKVKGEYTARWKHPQWAETRTKVVEAIYAEKGIPHRLLTADLPQEIAEEDALVEAASAEDDAGELTKEGMAVPATYGLPIKDEHFEPLSVPHKWFRLEVVLPDLELDTAKSAEQLEHDIADHAAHMNAAVLKRLEDWFKSDDSETGGKAWGYRHDLQIPASQYTKWSEFLDRVRKSDLRIAIPDIKLSWNLELHTDWLDPSKRNLFIALENVSQMPRQFADETEESIFQTSLRLELPAALHQPLKLERIEPSYRYNKYLAYPDVPPHLSSRQLWSPIPNEKEIGREEAFQRRTDHRLPA
;
A
#
# COMPACT_ATOMS: atom_id res chain seq x y z
N MET A 1 40.92 -8.15 34.41
CA MET A 1 39.87 -8.65 33.51
C MET A 1 39.12 -7.44 32.98
N SER A 2 39.29 -7.12 31.70
CA SER A 2 38.63 -6.00 31.04
C SER A 2 37.16 -6.34 30.80
N GLN A 3 36.25 -5.59 31.43
CA GLN A 3 34.83 -5.70 31.14
C GLN A 3 34.57 -5.44 29.65
N PRO A 4 33.68 -6.21 28.99
CA PRO A 4 33.33 -5.96 27.60
C PRO A 4 32.68 -4.57 27.52
N LEU A 5 33.26 -3.72 26.68
CA LEU A 5 32.77 -2.37 26.39
C LEU A 5 31.36 -2.50 25.80
N LEU A 6 30.33 -2.29 26.62
CA LEU A 6 28.93 -2.53 26.27
C LEU A 6 28.37 -1.46 25.30
N ARG A 7 29.07 -0.32 25.17
CA ARG A 7 28.72 0.77 24.25
C ARG A 7 29.95 1.66 23.99
N ALA A 8 30.28 1.92 22.73
CA ALA A 8 31.31 2.89 22.37
C ALA A 8 30.82 4.32 22.66
N ASP A 9 31.74 5.20 23.07
CA ASP A 9 31.44 6.63 23.25
C ASP A 9 31.07 7.26 21.89
N PRO A 10 29.84 7.80 21.71
CA PRO A 10 29.41 8.42 20.46
C PRO A 10 30.31 9.58 20.02
N ALA A 11 31.00 10.28 20.93
CA ALA A 11 31.92 11.36 20.59
C ALA A 11 33.17 10.87 19.86
N LEU A 12 33.57 9.61 20.08
CA LEU A 12 34.75 8.99 19.47
C LEU A 12 34.47 8.37 18.09
N VAL A 13 33.20 8.25 17.70
CA VAL A 13 32.80 7.77 16.38
C VAL A 13 32.87 8.92 15.38
N CYS A 14 33.67 8.77 14.32
CA CYS A 14 33.82 9.81 13.30
C CYS A 14 32.50 10.12 12.58
N SER A 15 32.33 11.37 12.12
CA SER A 15 31.10 11.84 11.46
C SER A 15 30.75 11.02 10.22
N THR A 16 31.74 10.67 9.40
CA THR A 16 31.54 9.88 8.17
C THR A 16 30.90 8.51 8.46
N LEU A 17 31.29 7.84 9.55
CA LEU A 17 30.67 6.57 9.93
C LEU A 17 29.22 6.76 10.40
N LYS A 18 28.93 7.85 11.11
CA LYS A 18 27.56 8.19 11.51
C LYS A 18 26.69 8.47 10.29
N GLU A 19 27.19 9.27 9.34
CA GLU A 19 26.50 9.58 8.09
C GLU A 19 26.25 8.32 7.25
N ALA A 20 27.23 7.43 7.14
CA ALA A 20 27.08 6.17 6.42
C ALA A 20 25.99 5.27 7.03
N VAL A 21 25.92 5.20 8.37
CA VAL A 21 24.85 4.45 9.06
C VAL A 21 23.49 5.10 8.84
N VAL A 22 23.40 6.43 8.93
CA VAL A 22 22.15 7.17 8.69
C VAL A 22 21.68 7.00 7.24
N ASP A 23 22.55 7.16 6.25
CA ASP A 23 22.23 6.93 4.83
C ASP A 23 21.79 5.46 4.60
N GLY A 24 22.47 4.50 5.23
CA GLY A 24 22.08 3.09 5.18
C GLY A 24 20.67 2.85 5.73
N LEU A 25 20.34 3.42 6.89
CA LEU A 25 19.02 3.31 7.51
C LEU A 25 17.93 4.00 6.68
N LEU A 26 18.23 5.17 6.11
CA LEU A 26 17.31 5.89 5.22
C LEU A 26 17.04 5.10 3.94
N ASN A 27 18.07 4.58 3.28
CA ASN A 27 17.91 3.77 2.08
C ASN A 27 17.19 2.44 2.37
N LEU A 28 17.43 1.81 3.52
CA LEU A 28 16.70 0.63 3.97
C LEU A 28 15.22 0.95 4.18
N THR A 29 14.94 2.03 4.91
CA THR A 29 13.57 2.48 5.20
C THR A 29 12.82 2.82 3.92
N TYR A 30 13.44 3.64 3.06
CA TYR A 30 12.91 3.94 1.73
C TYR A 30 12.65 2.66 0.94
N SER A 31 13.57 1.69 0.95
CA SER A 31 13.39 0.44 0.23
C SER A 31 12.21 -0.39 0.73
N LYS A 32 11.97 -0.40 2.04
CA LYS A 32 10.82 -1.09 2.64
C LYS A 32 9.51 -0.39 2.30
N LEU A 33 9.47 0.93 2.41
CA LEU A 33 8.25 1.72 2.18
C LEU A 33 7.84 1.78 0.70
N SER A 34 8.82 1.72 -0.22
CA SER A 34 8.58 1.76 -1.67
C SER A 34 8.54 0.39 -2.34
N GLY A 35 8.80 -0.68 -1.59
CA GLY A 35 8.93 -2.01 -2.14
C GLY A 35 10.12 -2.15 -3.09
N ASN A 36 11.19 -1.37 -2.88
CA ASN A 36 12.44 -1.47 -3.63
C ASN A 36 13.30 -2.66 -3.18
N GLY A 37 14.15 -3.12 -4.10
CA GLY A 37 15.08 -4.23 -3.85
C GLY A 37 14.39 -5.60 -3.70
N PRO A 38 15.13 -6.61 -3.20
CA PRO A 38 14.64 -7.99 -3.10
C PRO A 38 13.45 -8.16 -2.14
N SER A 39 13.36 -7.35 -1.09
CA SER A 39 12.27 -7.51 -0.12
C SER A 39 10.91 -7.06 -0.64
N GLY A 40 10.87 -6.23 -1.69
CA GLY A 40 9.62 -5.90 -2.39
C GLY A 40 9.36 -6.79 -3.59
N GLN A 41 10.16 -7.83 -3.85
CA GLN A 41 9.87 -8.74 -4.96
C GLN A 41 8.57 -9.52 -4.71
N TYR A 42 8.30 -9.87 -3.45
CA TYR A 42 7.06 -10.48 -3.00
C TYR A 42 6.43 -9.70 -1.85
N LEU A 43 5.13 -9.43 -1.93
CA LEU A 43 4.35 -8.83 -0.86
C LEU A 43 3.22 -9.77 -0.42
N PHE A 44 2.85 -9.73 0.86
CA PHE A 44 1.92 -10.68 1.46
C PHE A 44 0.87 -10.00 2.34
N GLY A 45 -0.32 -10.59 2.42
CA GLY A 45 -1.37 -10.23 3.38
C GLY A 45 -2.41 -9.22 2.89
N ALA A 46 -2.00 -8.21 2.14
CA ALA A 46 -2.91 -7.24 1.53
C ALA A 46 -2.45 -6.84 0.13
N ARG A 47 -3.22 -5.97 -0.53
CA ARG A 47 -2.82 -5.39 -1.83
C ARG A 47 -1.56 -4.53 -1.69
N PRO A 48 -0.67 -4.48 -2.69
CA PRO A 48 0.56 -3.69 -2.65
C PRO A 48 0.32 -2.23 -2.28
N ARG A 49 -0.73 -1.59 -2.80
CA ARG A 49 -1.08 -0.20 -2.47
C ARG A 49 -1.46 0.05 -1.01
N ALA A 50 -1.85 -1.01 -0.27
CA ALA A 50 -2.17 -0.94 1.14
C ALA A 50 -0.98 -1.30 2.05
N LEU A 51 0.07 -1.90 1.48
CA LEU A 51 1.27 -2.32 2.20
C LEU A 51 2.43 -1.33 2.06
N LEU A 52 2.51 -0.66 0.91
CA LEU A 52 3.54 0.31 0.59
C LEU A 52 3.04 1.73 0.87
N ASN A 53 3.95 2.61 1.27
CA ASN A 53 3.63 4.00 1.63
C ASN A 53 4.14 5.02 0.61
N SER A 54 5.03 4.63 -0.32
CA SER A 54 5.59 5.56 -1.29
C SER A 54 6.01 4.89 -2.59
N GLY A 55 6.33 5.70 -3.61
CA GLY A 55 6.92 5.24 -4.87
C GLY A 55 5.93 4.53 -5.80
N PHE A 56 4.64 4.80 -5.71
CA PHE A 56 3.63 4.28 -6.62
C PHE A 56 2.64 5.38 -7.02
N ILE A 57 1.97 5.19 -8.15
CA ILE A 57 0.84 6.03 -8.57
C ILE A 57 -0.41 5.17 -8.71
N LEU A 58 -1.50 5.67 -8.13
CA LEU A 58 -2.80 5.03 -8.07
C LEU A 58 -3.61 5.35 -9.35
N PRO A 59 -4.56 4.50 -9.74
CA PRO A 59 -5.51 4.86 -10.80
C PRO A 59 -6.26 6.15 -10.45
N GLN A 60 -6.55 7.00 -11.44
CA GLN A 60 -7.39 8.18 -11.25
C GLN A 60 -8.76 7.79 -10.66
N LYS A 61 -9.26 8.59 -9.70
CA LYS A 61 -10.60 8.37 -9.12
C LYS A 61 -11.71 8.71 -10.10
N ASN A 62 -11.52 9.77 -10.87
CA ASN A 62 -12.45 10.27 -11.87
C ASN A 62 -11.72 10.53 -13.20
N PRO A 63 -12.36 10.31 -14.35
CA PRO A 63 -11.75 10.55 -15.66
C PRO A 63 -11.41 12.02 -15.95
N THR A 64 -11.97 12.96 -15.18
CA THR A 64 -11.74 14.40 -15.37
C THR A 64 -10.64 14.96 -14.47
N GLY A 65 -10.11 14.18 -13.52
CA GLY A 65 -9.02 14.61 -12.62
C GLY A 65 -9.39 15.68 -11.57
N ASP A 66 -10.63 16.18 -11.57
CA ASP A 66 -11.02 17.38 -10.80
C ASP A 66 -11.03 17.22 -9.26
N ASP A 67 -11.00 15.99 -8.73
CA ASP A 67 -11.24 15.70 -7.30
C ASP A 67 -9.97 15.22 -6.56
N GLU A 68 -8.79 15.39 -7.15
CA GLU A 68 -7.53 15.00 -6.49
C GLU A 68 -7.14 15.94 -5.35
N VAL A 69 -7.59 17.20 -5.40
CA VAL A 69 -7.24 18.25 -4.41
C VAL A 69 -7.92 18.01 -3.04
N THR A 70 -9.04 17.28 -2.98
CA THR A 70 -9.81 17.04 -1.75
C THR A 70 -9.38 15.76 -1.01
N SER A 71 -8.55 14.92 -1.64
CA SER A 71 -8.06 13.65 -1.10
C SER A 71 -6.54 13.69 -0.94
N PRO A 72 -5.98 14.22 0.16
CA PRO A 72 -4.56 14.59 0.29
C PRO A 72 -3.53 13.44 0.16
N ILE A 73 -3.97 12.19 -0.05
CA ILE A 73 -3.12 10.98 -0.10
C ILE A 73 -3.29 10.22 -1.44
N TRP A 74 -4.14 10.69 -2.37
CA TRP A 74 -4.35 10.00 -3.65
C TRP A 74 -3.51 10.60 -4.78
N VAL A 75 -2.36 9.98 -5.07
CA VAL A 75 -1.46 10.44 -6.14
C VAL A 75 -1.66 9.57 -7.37
N SER A 76 -2.19 10.13 -8.46
CA SER A 76 -2.41 9.41 -9.73
C SER A 76 -1.41 9.73 -10.83
N SER A 77 -0.62 10.77 -10.63
CA SER A 77 0.34 11.28 -11.60
C SER A 77 1.72 11.46 -10.97
N HIS A 78 2.76 11.29 -11.79
CA HIS A 78 4.13 11.60 -11.42
C HIS A 78 4.76 12.34 -12.60
N GLY A 79 5.33 13.51 -12.35
CA GLY A 79 5.79 14.39 -13.42
C GLY A 79 6.94 15.29 -13.00
N ILE A 80 7.30 16.19 -13.90
CA ILE A 80 8.32 17.22 -13.71
C ILE A 80 7.90 18.48 -14.45
N GLN A 81 8.27 19.63 -13.89
CA GLN A 81 8.09 20.93 -14.50
C GLN A 81 9.45 21.61 -14.63
N MET A 82 9.75 22.21 -15.78
CA MET A 82 11.00 22.94 -16.01
C MET A 82 10.80 24.08 -17.00
N GLN A 83 11.79 24.97 -17.07
CA GLN A 83 11.81 26.06 -18.02
C GLN A 83 12.88 25.81 -19.09
N LEU A 84 12.55 26.13 -20.34
CA LEU A 84 13.35 25.91 -21.52
C LEU A 84 13.60 27.24 -22.25
N ASN A 85 14.78 27.38 -22.85
CA ASN A 85 15.09 28.49 -23.73
C ASN A 85 14.39 28.32 -25.09
N THR A 86 13.71 29.37 -25.55
CA THR A 86 13.14 29.41 -26.90
C THR A 86 14.23 29.58 -27.95
N GLY A 87 13.96 29.16 -29.19
CA GLY A 87 14.88 29.31 -30.32
C GLY A 87 16.00 28.25 -30.40
N THR A 88 16.18 27.44 -29.36
CA THR A 88 17.07 26.26 -29.40
C THR A 88 16.23 25.02 -29.71
N ALA A 89 16.08 24.68 -30.99
CA ALA A 89 15.43 23.43 -31.38
C ALA A 89 16.18 22.25 -30.76
N SER A 90 15.49 21.45 -29.98
CA SER A 90 16.09 20.30 -29.33
C SER A 90 15.04 19.29 -28.88
N VAL A 91 15.50 18.05 -28.79
CA VAL A 91 14.75 16.90 -28.36
C VAL A 91 15.00 16.70 -26.87
N VAL A 92 13.93 16.65 -26.09
CA VAL A 92 13.95 16.20 -24.70
C VAL A 92 13.61 14.72 -24.70
N LYS A 93 14.51 13.91 -24.15
CA LYS A 93 14.30 12.47 -24.01
C LYS A 93 13.71 12.17 -22.64
N VAL A 94 12.59 11.47 -22.59
CA VAL A 94 11.86 11.12 -21.37
C VAL A 94 11.83 9.60 -21.23
N SER A 95 12.44 9.09 -20.18
CA SER A 95 12.55 7.66 -19.89
C SER A 95 11.70 7.28 -18.67
N PRO A 96 10.47 6.80 -18.87
CA PRO A 96 9.66 6.27 -17.78
C PRO A 96 10.15 4.90 -17.31
N ARG A 97 10.05 4.65 -16.00
CA ARG A 97 10.32 3.36 -15.38
C ARG A 97 9.29 3.08 -14.30
N PHE A 98 8.77 1.86 -14.28
CA PHE A 98 7.94 1.36 -13.21
C PHE A 98 7.89 -0.17 -13.22
N SER A 99 7.31 -0.70 -12.16
CA SER A 99 6.98 -2.10 -11.96
C SER A 99 5.49 -2.26 -11.71
N ILE A 100 4.97 -3.44 -11.96
CA ILE A 100 3.57 -3.81 -11.73
C ILE A 100 3.55 -5.04 -10.81
N TYR A 101 2.54 -5.14 -9.95
CA TYR A 101 2.37 -6.35 -9.15
C TYR A 101 1.24 -7.21 -9.72
N VAL A 102 1.52 -8.50 -9.83
CA VAL A 102 0.53 -9.52 -10.21
C VAL A 102 0.25 -10.43 -9.04
N ARG A 103 -1.00 -10.88 -8.89
CA ARG A 103 -1.37 -11.78 -7.80
C ARG A 103 -0.86 -13.19 -8.12
N ALA A 104 -0.20 -13.79 -7.14
CA ALA A 104 0.38 -15.12 -7.25
C ALA A 104 -0.16 -16.07 -6.17
N LEU A 105 -0.16 -17.36 -6.45
CA LEU A 105 -0.52 -18.41 -5.51
C LEU A 105 0.60 -18.56 -4.44
N PRO A 106 0.25 -18.52 -3.14
CA PRO A 106 1.20 -18.80 -2.07
C PRO A 106 1.82 -20.19 -2.18
N ARG A 107 3.11 -20.30 -1.84
CA ARG A 107 3.76 -21.60 -1.60
C ARG A 107 3.39 -22.11 -0.22
N GLU A 108 3.58 -23.40 0.01
CA GLU A 108 3.37 -24.00 1.33
C GLU A 108 4.24 -23.34 2.40
N ASP A 109 5.49 -22.99 2.08
CA ASP A 109 6.36 -22.24 2.98
C ASP A 109 5.88 -20.81 3.26
N ASP A 110 5.17 -20.18 2.30
CA ASP A 110 4.62 -18.83 2.51
C ASP A 110 3.52 -18.85 3.58
N LEU A 111 2.75 -19.95 3.68
CA LEU A 111 1.67 -20.09 4.67
C LEU A 111 2.16 -20.10 6.12
N LYS A 112 3.47 -20.30 6.35
CA LYS A 112 4.06 -20.21 7.68
C LYS A 112 4.11 -18.76 8.18
N ARG A 113 4.10 -17.79 7.26
CA ARG A 113 4.13 -16.35 7.58
C ARG A 113 2.84 -15.93 8.27
N PRO A 114 2.91 -15.11 9.33
CA PRO A 114 1.71 -14.62 10.03
C PRO A 114 0.70 -13.94 9.09
N ASN A 115 1.19 -13.15 8.14
CA ASN A 115 0.38 -12.39 7.18
C ASN A 115 0.02 -13.17 5.89
N CYS A 116 0.20 -14.49 5.85
CA CYS A 116 -0.16 -15.30 4.67
C CYS A 116 -0.87 -16.61 5.05
N ARG A 117 -1.58 -16.61 6.18
CA ARG A 117 -2.28 -17.80 6.67
C ARG A 117 -3.72 -17.84 6.15
N PRO A 118 -4.27 -19.03 5.85
CA PRO A 118 -5.69 -19.17 5.54
C PRO A 118 -6.56 -18.74 6.73
N VAL A 119 -7.64 -18.02 6.43
CA VAL A 119 -8.61 -17.54 7.43
C VAL A 119 -9.92 -18.30 7.25
N PHE A 120 -10.41 -18.90 8.35
CA PHE A 120 -11.66 -19.66 8.36
C PHE A 120 -12.81 -18.78 8.80
N MET A 121 -13.89 -18.78 8.05
CA MET A 121 -15.14 -18.10 8.40
C MET A 121 -16.26 -19.12 8.44
N LEU A 122 -17.05 -19.12 9.51
CA LEU A 122 -18.26 -19.94 9.59
C LEU A 122 -19.34 -19.36 8.68
N ARG A 123 -20.17 -20.24 8.10
CA ARG A 123 -21.35 -19.80 7.36
C ARG A 123 -22.33 -19.08 8.26
N GLN A 124 -23.01 -18.06 7.75
CA GLN A 124 -23.96 -17.27 8.53
C GLN A 124 -25.10 -18.13 9.12
N SER A 125 -25.58 -19.14 8.38
CA SER A 125 -26.58 -20.09 8.85
C SER A 125 -26.11 -20.89 10.07
N VAL A 126 -24.84 -21.31 10.08
CA VAL A 126 -24.22 -22.06 11.16
C VAL A 126 -24.00 -21.17 12.37
N VAL A 127 -23.55 -19.93 12.18
CA VAL A 127 -23.43 -18.94 13.26
C VAL A 127 -24.80 -18.69 13.92
N ALA A 128 -25.85 -18.54 13.12
CA ALA A 128 -27.21 -18.34 13.63
C ALA A 128 -27.73 -19.55 14.41
N GLU A 129 -27.49 -20.77 13.92
CA GLU A 129 -27.83 -22.01 14.60
C GLU A 129 -27.09 -22.16 15.94
N LEU A 130 -25.78 -21.91 15.95
CA LEU A 130 -24.96 -21.94 17.17
C LEU A 130 -25.43 -20.91 18.19
N LYS A 131 -25.79 -19.70 17.74
CA LYS A 131 -26.32 -18.64 18.59
C LYS A 131 -27.65 -19.05 19.23
N ALA A 132 -28.59 -19.57 18.43
CA ALA A 132 -29.89 -20.01 18.92
C ALA A 132 -29.79 -21.15 19.94
N GLU A 133 -28.95 -22.16 19.66
CA GLU A 133 -28.75 -23.28 20.58
C GLU A 133 -28.02 -22.85 21.86
N ARG A 134 -27.05 -21.93 21.76
CA ARG A 134 -26.39 -21.32 22.91
C ARG A 134 -27.38 -20.58 23.79
N ASP A 135 -28.18 -19.72 23.21
CA ASP A 135 -29.13 -18.89 23.96
C ASP A 135 -30.16 -19.80 24.65
N LYS A 136 -30.68 -20.82 23.96
CA LYS A 136 -31.55 -21.84 24.56
C LYS A 136 -30.90 -22.57 25.76
N ARG A 137 -29.67 -23.10 25.62
CA ARG A 137 -29.01 -23.83 26.73
C ARG A 137 -28.63 -22.92 27.89
N LEU A 138 -28.28 -21.66 27.61
CA LEU A 138 -28.02 -20.66 28.65
C LEU A 138 -29.31 -20.25 29.37
N ASP A 139 -30.43 -20.15 28.65
CA ASP A 139 -31.74 -19.88 29.25
C ASP A 139 -32.18 -21.04 30.16
N GLU A 140 -32.05 -22.29 29.70
CA GLU A 140 -32.32 -23.49 30.50
C GLU A 140 -31.41 -23.60 31.75
N ALA A 141 -30.14 -23.22 31.61
CA ALA A 141 -29.20 -23.17 32.74
C ALA A 141 -29.55 -22.04 33.71
N TRP A 142 -30.02 -20.91 33.20
CA TRP A 142 -30.43 -19.75 34.00
C TRP A 142 -31.71 -20.04 34.78
N ASP A 143 -32.71 -20.68 34.17
CA ASP A 143 -33.97 -21.03 34.83
C ASP A 143 -33.78 -21.92 36.07
N LYS A 144 -32.69 -22.70 36.11
CA LYS A 144 -32.32 -23.52 37.29
C LYS A 144 -31.80 -22.70 38.47
N VAL A 145 -31.27 -21.49 38.24
CA VAL A 145 -30.58 -20.67 39.26
C VAL A 145 -31.19 -19.27 39.46
N LYS A 146 -32.14 -18.85 38.61
CA LYS A 146 -32.81 -17.54 38.61
C LYS A 146 -33.51 -17.19 39.93
N GLY A 147 -33.88 -18.18 40.75
CA GLY A 147 -34.48 -17.93 42.07
C GLY A 147 -33.48 -17.45 43.13
N GLU A 148 -32.20 -17.78 42.98
CA GLU A 148 -31.14 -17.45 43.95
C GLU A 148 -30.40 -16.15 43.59
N TYR A 149 -30.49 -15.72 42.32
CA TYR A 149 -29.77 -14.56 41.80
C TYR A 149 -30.66 -13.67 40.93
N THR A 150 -30.55 -12.35 41.09
CA THR A 150 -31.37 -11.37 40.35
C THR A 150 -30.99 -11.20 38.88
N ALA A 151 -29.76 -11.55 38.50
CA ALA A 151 -29.26 -11.46 37.13
C ALA A 151 -28.08 -12.42 36.88
N ARG A 152 -27.89 -12.82 35.61
CA ARG A 152 -26.86 -13.79 35.17
C ARG A 152 -25.44 -13.41 35.60
N TRP A 153 -25.06 -12.15 35.44
CA TRP A 153 -23.73 -11.64 35.78
C TRP A 153 -23.42 -11.63 37.27
N LYS A 154 -24.44 -11.69 38.14
CA LYS A 154 -24.26 -11.76 39.60
C LYS A 154 -23.98 -13.17 40.10
N HIS A 155 -24.16 -14.19 39.26
CA HIS A 155 -23.86 -15.57 39.62
C HIS A 155 -22.35 -15.83 39.45
N PRO A 156 -21.59 -16.13 40.52
CA PRO A 156 -20.12 -16.17 40.50
C PRO A 156 -19.52 -17.16 39.49
N GLN A 157 -20.21 -18.26 39.21
CA GLN A 157 -19.75 -19.31 38.28
C GLN A 157 -20.40 -19.20 36.89
N TRP A 158 -21.13 -18.12 36.58
CA TRP A 158 -21.86 -18.02 35.31
C TRP A 158 -20.94 -18.00 34.10
N ALA A 159 -19.76 -17.37 34.23
CA ALA A 159 -18.75 -17.37 33.18
C ALA A 159 -18.26 -18.79 32.86
N GLU A 160 -18.00 -19.63 33.87
CA GLU A 160 -17.61 -21.02 33.66
C GLU A 160 -18.73 -21.85 33.03
N THR A 161 -19.97 -21.66 33.48
CA THR A 161 -21.14 -22.31 32.89
C THR A 161 -21.29 -21.93 31.42
N ARG A 162 -21.12 -20.64 31.08
CA ARG A 162 -21.15 -20.17 29.70
C ARG A 162 -20.07 -20.85 28.86
N THR A 163 -18.82 -20.88 29.34
CA THR A 163 -17.71 -21.54 28.62
C THR A 163 -17.99 -23.02 28.39
N LYS A 164 -18.47 -23.75 29.42
CA LYS A 164 -18.82 -25.18 29.30
C LYS A 164 -19.95 -25.43 28.30
N VAL A 165 -20.98 -24.58 28.29
CA VAL A 165 -22.10 -24.67 27.34
C VAL A 165 -21.61 -24.46 25.91
N VAL A 166 -20.80 -23.42 25.68
CA VAL A 166 -20.25 -23.14 24.34
C VAL A 166 -19.32 -24.28 23.89
N GLU A 167 -18.40 -24.74 24.74
CA GLU A 167 -17.52 -25.88 24.42
C GLU A 167 -18.30 -27.17 24.10
N ALA A 168 -19.38 -27.45 24.84
CA ALA A 168 -20.23 -28.60 24.57
C ALA A 168 -20.97 -28.49 23.22
N ILE A 169 -21.52 -27.32 22.88
CA ILE A 169 -22.22 -27.09 21.60
C ILE A 169 -21.27 -27.28 20.42
N TYR A 170 -20.08 -26.67 20.50
CA TYR A 170 -19.07 -26.77 19.46
C TYR A 170 -18.57 -28.21 19.29
N ALA A 171 -18.34 -28.93 20.39
CA ALA A 171 -17.95 -30.34 20.37
C ALA A 171 -19.03 -31.23 19.74
N GLU A 172 -20.31 -31.02 20.09
CA GLU A 172 -21.44 -31.78 19.55
C GLU A 172 -21.63 -31.56 18.04
N LYS A 173 -21.47 -30.32 17.58
CA LYS A 173 -21.51 -29.98 16.15
C LYS A 173 -20.24 -30.40 15.40
N GLY A 174 -19.19 -30.82 16.12
CA GLY A 174 -17.89 -31.15 15.54
C GLY A 174 -17.19 -29.94 14.91
N ILE A 175 -17.47 -28.73 15.42
CA ILE A 175 -16.83 -27.49 15.00
C ILE A 175 -15.69 -27.22 15.97
N PRO A 176 -14.44 -27.11 15.52
CA PRO A 176 -13.34 -26.79 16.41
C PRO A 176 -13.56 -25.43 17.08
N HIS A 177 -13.60 -25.42 18.41
CA HIS A 177 -13.75 -24.19 19.18
C HIS A 177 -12.41 -23.41 19.14
N ARG A 178 -12.46 -22.08 18.98
CA ARG A 178 -11.31 -21.14 18.95
C ARG A 178 -10.49 -21.08 17.64
N LEU A 179 -11.17 -21.04 16.49
CA LEU A 179 -10.56 -20.87 15.15
C LEU A 179 -10.35 -19.38 14.71
N LEU A 180 -10.02 -18.38 15.58
CA LEU A 180 -10.41 -16.93 15.39
C LEU A 180 -9.38 -15.76 15.68
N THR A 181 -8.94 -14.91 14.69
CA THR A 181 -8.70 -13.44 14.51
C THR A 181 -8.04 -12.99 13.15
N ALA A 182 -8.62 -11.92 12.59
CA ALA A 182 -8.05 -11.06 11.55
C ALA A 182 -7.17 -10.00 12.23
N ASP A 183 -5.91 -9.88 11.80
CA ASP A 183 -4.99 -8.83 12.26
C ASP A 183 -5.04 -7.63 11.30
N LEU A 184 -5.78 -6.59 11.67
CA LEU A 184 -5.42 -5.19 11.41
C LEU A 184 -5.07 -4.55 12.77
N PRO A 185 -4.23 -3.49 12.81
CA PRO A 185 -3.57 -3.04 14.03
C PRO A 185 -4.53 -2.76 15.19
N GLN A 186 -4.26 -3.42 16.30
CA GLN A 186 -4.85 -3.19 17.60
C GLN A 186 -4.29 -1.87 18.16
N GLU A 187 -4.96 -0.75 17.88
CA GLU A 187 -4.86 0.45 18.70
C GLU A 187 -6.20 0.66 19.41
N ILE A 188 -6.10 0.80 20.74
CA ILE A 188 -7.17 1.07 21.72
C ILE A 188 -8.06 -0.14 22.05
N ALA A 189 -7.47 -1.08 22.79
CA ALA A 189 -8.21 -2.01 23.65
C ALA A 189 -7.77 -1.83 25.10
N GLU A 190 -7.93 -0.62 25.63
CA GLU A 190 -7.99 -0.35 27.08
C GLU A 190 -8.89 0.89 27.28
N GLU A 191 -10.22 0.74 27.26
CA GLU A 191 -11.11 1.72 27.91
C GLU A 191 -12.53 1.19 28.22
N ASP A 192 -13.02 0.13 27.56
CA ASP A 192 -14.41 -0.36 27.80
C ASP A 192 -14.61 -1.34 28.97
N ALA A 193 -13.63 -1.49 29.86
CA ALA A 193 -13.78 -2.36 31.03
C ALA A 193 -14.39 -1.66 32.27
N LEU A 194 -14.83 -0.40 32.18
CA LEU A 194 -15.29 0.36 33.36
C LEU A 194 -16.64 1.12 33.24
N VAL A 195 -17.44 0.95 32.18
CA VAL A 195 -18.68 1.77 32.03
C VAL A 195 -20.00 0.97 32.00
N GLU A 196 -19.99 -0.35 32.18
CA GLU A 196 -21.23 -1.17 32.22
C GLU A 196 -21.89 -1.18 33.62
N ALA A 197 -22.23 0.01 34.12
CA ALA A 197 -23.11 0.18 35.28
C ALA A 197 -24.02 1.40 35.12
N ALA A 198 -24.79 1.49 34.03
CA ALA A 198 -26.15 2.05 33.99
C ALA A 198 -26.65 2.23 32.55
N SER A 199 -27.40 1.26 32.03
CA SER A 199 -28.72 1.46 31.39
C SER A 199 -29.14 0.18 30.66
N ALA A 200 -30.35 -0.28 30.97
CA ALA A 200 -31.05 -1.25 30.16
C ALA A 200 -31.82 -0.48 29.08
N GLU A 201 -31.67 -0.87 27.81
CA GLU A 201 -32.74 -1.14 26.84
C GLU A 201 -32.13 -1.44 25.46
N ASP A 202 -32.92 -2.17 24.67
CA ASP A 202 -32.57 -3.09 23.59
C ASP A 202 -31.86 -2.54 22.32
N ASP A 203 -31.19 -3.50 21.69
CA ASP A 203 -30.99 -3.68 20.24
C ASP A 203 -29.89 -2.88 19.52
N ALA A 204 -28.67 -3.44 19.50
CA ALA A 204 -27.76 -3.53 18.34
C ALA A 204 -26.46 -4.25 18.74
N GLY A 205 -26.54 -5.54 19.07
CA GLY A 205 -25.36 -6.33 19.42
C GLY A 205 -24.54 -6.69 18.18
N GLU A 206 -23.39 -6.04 18.02
CA GLU A 206 -22.32 -6.32 17.07
C GLU A 206 -22.14 -7.81 16.76
N LEU A 207 -22.23 -8.16 15.48
CA LEU A 207 -21.71 -9.40 14.94
C LEU A 207 -20.18 -9.29 14.86
N THR A 208 -19.49 -9.52 15.99
CA THR A 208 -18.05 -9.74 16.00
C THR A 208 -17.76 -10.98 15.14
N LYS A 209 -17.26 -10.74 13.92
CA LYS A 209 -16.82 -11.78 13.01
C LYS A 209 -15.50 -12.33 13.51
N GLU A 210 -15.59 -13.52 14.09
CA GLU A 210 -14.49 -14.27 14.65
C GLU A 210 -13.77 -15.11 13.53
N GLY A 211 -12.42 -15.09 13.35
CA GLY A 211 -11.69 -15.91 12.31
C GLY A 211 -10.13 -15.85 12.33
N MET A 212 -9.31 -16.90 12.67
CA MET A 212 -7.80 -16.98 12.86
C MET A 212 -7.23 -18.20 12.17
N ALA A 213 -5.94 -18.07 11.89
CA ALA A 213 -5.06 -19.10 11.40
C ALA A 213 -4.77 -20.26 12.36
N VAL A 214 -4.98 -21.46 11.84
CA VAL A 214 -4.55 -22.73 12.44
C VAL A 214 -3.03 -22.89 12.31
N PRO A 215 -2.27 -23.15 13.39
CA PRO A 215 -0.91 -23.65 13.27
C PRO A 215 -0.95 -25.01 12.56
N ALA A 216 -0.17 -25.17 11.49
CA ALA A 216 -0.16 -26.33 10.58
C ALA A 216 0.11 -27.70 11.24
N THR A 217 0.31 -27.74 12.56
CA THR A 217 0.77 -28.91 13.32
C THR A 217 -0.33 -29.88 13.72
N TYR A 218 -1.61 -29.46 13.74
CA TYR A 218 -2.74 -30.34 14.07
C TYR A 218 -3.89 -30.13 13.09
N GLY A 219 -4.14 -31.11 12.22
CA GLY A 219 -5.29 -31.12 11.33
C GLY A 219 -6.57 -31.25 12.16
N LEU A 220 -7.30 -30.15 12.29
CA LEU A 220 -8.62 -30.17 12.90
C LEU A 220 -9.60 -30.77 11.88
N PRO A 221 -10.59 -31.58 12.31
CA PRO A 221 -11.60 -32.13 11.40
C PRO A 221 -12.53 -31.00 10.94
N ILE A 222 -12.20 -30.36 9.82
CA ILE A 222 -12.98 -29.29 9.21
C ILE A 222 -13.97 -29.92 8.21
N LYS A 223 -15.26 -29.63 8.39
CA LYS A 223 -16.32 -30.01 7.44
C LYS A 223 -16.70 -28.79 6.59
N ASP A 224 -16.64 -28.91 5.27
CA ASP A 224 -16.90 -27.81 4.33
C ASP A 224 -18.31 -27.21 4.46
N GLU A 225 -19.28 -27.97 4.97
CA GLU A 225 -20.64 -27.52 5.23
C GLU A 225 -20.71 -26.42 6.31
N HIS A 226 -19.75 -26.39 7.23
CA HIS A 226 -19.76 -25.43 8.35
C HIS A 226 -19.09 -24.10 8.01
N PHE A 227 -18.22 -24.08 7.01
CA PHE A 227 -17.36 -22.96 6.68
C PHE A 227 -17.67 -22.38 5.30
N GLU A 228 -17.46 -21.07 5.18
CA GLU A 228 -17.35 -20.44 3.87
C GLU A 228 -16.09 -20.96 3.15
N PRO A 229 -16.08 -21.00 1.81
CA PRO A 229 -14.85 -21.25 1.08
C PRO A 229 -13.76 -20.26 1.50
N LEU A 230 -12.54 -20.75 1.67
CA LEU A 230 -11.42 -19.90 2.08
C LEU A 230 -11.00 -19.04 0.89
N SER A 231 -10.67 -17.79 1.17
CA SER A 231 -9.93 -16.94 0.24
C SER A 231 -8.47 -17.38 0.21
N VAL A 232 -7.86 -17.35 -0.98
CA VAL A 232 -6.42 -17.58 -1.11
C VAL A 232 -5.68 -16.40 -0.44
N PRO A 233 -4.76 -16.65 0.50
CA PRO A 233 -3.98 -15.59 1.13
C PRO A 233 -3.27 -14.72 0.08
N HIS A 234 -3.18 -13.42 0.36
CA HIS A 234 -2.60 -12.48 -0.59
C HIS A 234 -1.10 -12.73 -0.70
N LYS A 235 -0.65 -12.99 -1.93
CA LYS A 235 0.74 -12.96 -2.35
C LYS A 235 0.82 -12.22 -3.68
N TRP A 236 1.72 -11.26 -3.77
CA TRP A 236 1.92 -10.41 -4.94
C TRP A 236 3.35 -10.53 -5.39
N PHE A 237 3.55 -10.62 -6.70
CA PHE A 237 4.86 -10.72 -7.32
C PHE A 237 5.11 -9.50 -8.20
N ARG A 238 6.28 -8.88 -8.02
CA ARG A 238 6.68 -7.69 -8.78
C ARG A 238 7.23 -8.07 -10.15
N LEU A 239 6.66 -7.49 -11.21
CA LEU A 239 7.16 -7.56 -12.58
C LEU A 239 7.75 -6.21 -12.97
N GLU A 240 9.00 -6.22 -13.41
CA GLU A 240 9.62 -5.05 -14.04
C GLU A 240 9.13 -4.93 -15.49
N VAL A 241 8.79 -3.70 -15.89
CA VAL A 241 8.33 -3.38 -17.24
C VAL A 241 9.40 -2.58 -17.97
N VAL A 242 9.76 -3.01 -19.17
CA VAL A 242 10.66 -2.27 -20.06
C VAL A 242 9.80 -1.43 -20.98
N LEU A 243 10.02 -0.11 -20.95
CA LEU A 243 9.23 0.86 -21.69
C LEU A 243 10.07 1.55 -22.76
N PRO A 244 9.45 1.99 -23.87
CA PRO A 244 10.12 2.86 -24.82
C PRO A 244 10.42 4.23 -24.18
N ASP A 245 11.45 4.89 -24.70
CA ASP A 245 11.73 6.29 -24.39
C ASP A 245 10.85 7.19 -25.27
N LEU A 246 10.34 8.29 -24.71
CA LEU A 246 9.64 9.34 -25.43
C LEU A 246 10.65 10.40 -25.89
N GLU A 247 10.69 10.66 -27.19
CA GLU A 247 11.47 11.75 -27.78
C GLU A 247 10.54 12.94 -28.07
N LEU A 248 10.69 13.99 -27.28
CA LEU A 248 9.87 15.20 -27.38
C LEU A 248 10.64 16.31 -28.09
N ASP A 249 10.36 16.53 -29.38
CA ASP A 249 10.92 17.65 -30.13
C ASP A 249 10.11 18.93 -29.90
N THR A 250 10.61 19.77 -28.99
CA THR A 250 9.95 21.01 -28.54
C THR A 250 9.82 22.09 -29.63
N ALA A 251 10.42 21.89 -30.81
CA ALA A 251 10.26 22.80 -31.95
C ALA A 251 9.01 22.50 -32.79
N LYS A 252 8.39 21.32 -32.63
CA LYS A 252 7.18 20.91 -33.35
C LYS A 252 5.96 21.74 -32.93
N SER A 253 4.92 21.73 -33.77
CA SER A 253 3.64 22.37 -33.43
C SER A 253 2.92 21.60 -32.32
N ALA A 254 1.97 22.25 -31.65
CA ALA A 254 1.20 21.62 -30.57
C ALA A 254 0.47 20.36 -31.06
N GLU A 255 -0.12 20.40 -32.26
CA GLU A 255 -0.86 19.26 -32.83
C GLU A 255 0.04 18.06 -33.10
N GLN A 256 1.27 18.32 -33.57
CA GLN A 256 2.24 17.25 -33.80
C GLN A 256 2.77 16.67 -32.49
N LEU A 257 2.98 17.52 -31.46
CA LEU A 257 3.38 17.06 -30.13
C LEU A 257 2.30 16.18 -29.47
N GLU A 258 1.02 16.57 -29.59
CA GLU A 258 -0.11 15.78 -29.12
C GLU A 258 -0.16 14.41 -29.83
N HIS A 259 0.05 14.38 -31.15
CA HIS A 259 0.11 13.15 -31.91
C HIS A 259 1.27 12.24 -31.46
N ASP A 260 2.49 12.79 -31.36
CA ASP A 260 3.68 12.05 -30.93
C ASP A 260 3.48 11.45 -29.52
N ILE A 261 2.82 12.19 -28.63
CA ILE A 261 2.48 11.71 -27.28
C ILE A 261 1.43 10.60 -27.29
N ALA A 262 0.37 10.74 -28.08
CA ALA A 262 -0.66 9.71 -28.19
C ALA A 262 -0.07 8.40 -28.75
N ASP A 263 0.79 8.51 -29.76
CA ASP A 263 1.49 7.38 -30.36
C ASP A 263 2.44 6.71 -29.35
N HIS A 264 3.20 7.50 -28.59
CA HIS A 264 4.04 6.94 -27.53
C HIS A 264 3.20 6.28 -26.43
N ALA A 265 2.09 6.88 -26.01
CA ALA A 265 1.19 6.28 -25.03
C ALA A 265 0.66 4.93 -25.51
N ALA A 266 0.33 4.80 -26.81
CA ALA A 266 -0.06 3.52 -27.40
C ALA A 266 1.07 2.47 -27.30
N HIS A 267 2.31 2.84 -27.64
CA HIS A 267 3.47 1.94 -27.53
C HIS A 267 3.78 1.54 -26.07
N MET A 268 3.67 2.49 -25.14
CA MET A 268 3.86 2.25 -23.71
C MET A 268 2.82 1.23 -23.19
N ASN A 269 1.55 1.43 -23.49
CA ASN A 269 0.49 0.50 -23.07
C ASN A 269 0.63 -0.88 -23.74
N ALA A 270 1.06 -0.93 -25.01
CA ALA A 270 1.38 -2.20 -25.69
C ALA A 270 2.55 -2.94 -25.01
N ALA A 271 3.57 -2.23 -24.54
CA ALA A 271 4.68 -2.84 -23.80
C ALA A 271 4.24 -3.42 -22.45
N VAL A 272 3.35 -2.73 -21.72
CA VAL A 272 2.75 -3.24 -20.48
C VAL A 272 1.94 -4.50 -20.73
N LEU A 273 1.04 -4.47 -21.73
CA LEU A 273 0.23 -5.62 -22.11
C LEU A 273 1.10 -6.81 -22.49
N LYS A 274 2.11 -6.60 -23.34
CA LYS A 274 3.07 -7.64 -23.72
C LYS A 274 3.78 -8.23 -22.51
N ARG A 275 4.24 -7.39 -21.57
CA ARG A 275 4.94 -7.86 -20.37
C ARG A 275 4.07 -8.75 -19.48
N LEU A 276 2.80 -8.40 -19.34
CA LEU A 276 1.80 -9.19 -18.61
C LEU A 276 1.49 -10.50 -19.34
N GLU A 277 1.34 -10.46 -20.66
CA GLU A 277 1.15 -11.65 -21.49
C GLU A 277 2.34 -12.61 -21.43
N ASP A 278 3.56 -12.10 -21.52
CA ASP A 278 4.80 -12.88 -21.42
C ASP A 278 4.90 -13.59 -20.07
N TRP A 279 4.53 -12.91 -18.98
CA TRP A 279 4.45 -13.53 -17.65
C TRP A 279 3.36 -14.59 -17.58
N PHE A 280 2.16 -14.26 -18.03
CA PHE A 280 1.00 -15.16 -18.05
C PHE A 280 1.28 -16.46 -18.83
N LYS A 281 1.95 -16.36 -19.98
CA LYS A 281 2.32 -17.48 -20.86
C LYS A 281 3.60 -18.21 -20.39
N SER A 282 4.32 -17.67 -19.42
CA SER A 282 5.58 -18.26 -18.95
C SER A 282 5.37 -19.58 -18.22
N ASP A 283 6.15 -20.58 -18.64
CA ASP A 283 6.26 -21.92 -18.03
C ASP A 283 7.36 -22.01 -16.97
N ASP A 284 7.94 -20.87 -16.56
CA ASP A 284 8.97 -20.81 -15.53
C ASP A 284 8.45 -21.42 -14.21
N SER A 285 9.18 -22.42 -13.69
CA SER A 285 8.73 -23.20 -12.53
C SER A 285 8.68 -22.41 -11.24
N GLU A 286 9.40 -21.29 -11.15
CA GLU A 286 9.52 -20.51 -9.92
C GLU A 286 8.59 -19.29 -9.88
N THR A 287 8.41 -18.63 -11.01
CA THR A 287 7.77 -17.31 -11.12
C THR A 287 6.76 -17.20 -12.27
N GLY A 288 6.68 -18.20 -13.15
CA GLY A 288 5.82 -18.17 -14.33
C GLY A 288 4.33 -18.14 -14.00
N GLY A 289 3.56 -17.35 -14.76
CA GLY A 289 2.13 -17.16 -14.55
C GLY A 289 1.33 -18.45 -14.71
N LYS A 290 1.71 -19.37 -15.61
CA LYS A 290 0.99 -20.64 -15.76
C LYS A 290 0.98 -21.45 -14.46
N ALA A 291 2.11 -21.54 -13.77
CA ALA A 291 2.22 -22.30 -12.53
C ALA A 291 1.72 -21.53 -11.30
N TRP A 292 1.92 -20.21 -11.28
CA TRP A 292 1.78 -19.40 -10.06
C TRP A 292 0.77 -18.26 -10.14
N GLY A 293 0.25 -17.90 -11.30
CA GLY A 293 -0.73 -16.82 -11.42
C GLY A 293 -2.01 -17.12 -10.64
N TYR A 294 -2.54 -16.16 -9.91
CA TYR A 294 -3.81 -16.33 -9.23
C TYR A 294 -4.94 -16.53 -10.25
N ARG A 295 -5.90 -17.41 -9.93
CA ARG A 295 -7.02 -17.72 -10.83
C ARG A 295 -8.27 -16.94 -10.42
N HIS A 296 -8.96 -16.36 -11.39
CA HIS A 296 -10.19 -15.62 -11.19
C HIS A 296 -11.26 -16.50 -10.54
N ASP A 297 -11.93 -15.96 -9.52
CA ASP A 297 -13.00 -16.63 -8.75
C ASP A 297 -12.56 -17.98 -8.14
N LEU A 298 -11.30 -18.06 -7.72
CA LEU A 298 -10.75 -19.25 -7.11
C LEU A 298 -11.22 -19.41 -5.66
N GLN A 299 -11.97 -20.48 -5.41
CA GLN A 299 -12.48 -20.85 -4.09
C GLN A 299 -11.73 -22.08 -3.56
N ILE A 300 -11.38 -22.06 -2.26
CA ILE A 300 -10.76 -23.22 -1.59
C ILE A 300 -11.78 -23.84 -0.63
N PRO A 301 -12.12 -25.13 -0.76
CA PRO A 301 -12.86 -25.82 0.29
C PRO A 301 -12.06 -25.78 1.61
N ALA A 302 -12.73 -25.47 2.72
CA ALA A 302 -12.09 -25.29 4.01
C ALA A 302 -11.30 -26.55 4.46
N SER A 303 -11.75 -27.74 4.07
CA SER A 303 -11.11 -29.03 4.30
C SER A 303 -9.72 -29.17 3.67
N GLN A 304 -9.41 -28.39 2.62
CA GLN A 304 -8.15 -28.50 1.86
C GLN A 304 -7.01 -27.66 2.42
N TYR A 305 -7.23 -26.93 3.52
CA TYR A 305 -6.20 -26.04 4.09
C TYR A 305 -4.90 -26.76 4.50
N THR A 306 -4.99 -28.04 4.90
CA THR A 306 -3.83 -28.87 5.26
C THR A 306 -3.18 -29.56 4.07
N LYS A 307 -3.84 -29.55 2.91
CA LYS A 307 -3.44 -30.24 1.67
C LYS A 307 -3.10 -29.24 0.57
N TRP A 308 -2.30 -28.23 0.93
CA TRP A 308 -2.02 -27.11 0.05
C TRP A 308 -1.35 -27.53 -1.27
N SER A 309 -0.46 -28.52 -1.24
CA SER A 309 0.18 -29.07 -2.44
C SER A 309 -0.84 -29.70 -3.41
N GLU A 310 -1.76 -30.53 -2.91
CA GLU A 310 -2.86 -31.10 -3.70
C GLU A 310 -3.75 -29.99 -4.30
N PHE A 311 -4.04 -28.94 -3.51
CA PHE A 311 -4.77 -27.77 -3.97
C PHE A 311 -4.05 -27.05 -5.13
N LEU A 312 -2.76 -26.76 -4.98
CA LEU A 312 -1.97 -26.09 -6.02
C LEU A 312 -1.94 -26.92 -7.31
N ASP A 313 -1.77 -28.24 -7.21
CA ASP A 313 -1.75 -29.11 -8.39
C ASP A 313 -3.10 -29.15 -9.11
N ARG A 314 -4.21 -29.12 -8.36
CA ARG A 314 -5.54 -29.00 -8.93
C ARG A 314 -5.73 -27.66 -9.65
N VAL A 315 -5.32 -26.55 -9.03
CA VAL A 315 -5.45 -25.21 -9.62
C VAL A 315 -4.61 -25.06 -10.88
N ARG A 316 -3.38 -25.60 -10.88
CA ARG A 316 -2.49 -25.60 -12.06
C ARG A 316 -3.08 -26.35 -13.25
N LYS A 317 -3.84 -27.42 -12.99
CA LYS A 317 -4.53 -28.23 -14.01
C LYS A 317 -5.92 -27.69 -14.38
N SER A 318 -6.40 -26.65 -13.69
CA SER A 318 -7.70 -26.07 -13.97
C SER A 318 -7.67 -25.14 -15.18
N ASP A 319 -8.79 -25.04 -15.88
CA ASP A 319 -9.00 -24.10 -17.00
C ASP A 319 -9.40 -22.69 -16.52
N LEU A 320 -9.28 -22.40 -15.21
CA LEU A 320 -9.61 -21.09 -14.68
C LEU A 320 -8.66 -20.02 -15.24
N ARG A 321 -9.22 -18.89 -15.63
CA ARG A 321 -8.48 -17.75 -16.16
C ARG A 321 -7.56 -17.17 -15.09
N ILE A 322 -6.33 -16.83 -15.45
CA ILE A 322 -5.42 -16.08 -14.57
C ILE A 322 -5.89 -14.62 -14.47
N ALA A 323 -6.01 -14.10 -13.26
CA ALA A 323 -6.33 -12.70 -13.02
C ALA A 323 -5.11 -11.82 -13.39
N ILE A 324 -5.35 -10.84 -14.26
CA ILE A 324 -4.33 -9.93 -14.80
C ILE A 324 -4.90 -8.51 -14.67
N PRO A 325 -4.12 -7.54 -14.15
CA PRO A 325 -4.59 -6.16 -14.05
C PRO A 325 -4.73 -5.53 -15.43
N ASP A 326 -5.73 -4.66 -15.58
CA ASP A 326 -5.91 -3.82 -16.78
C ASP A 326 -5.31 -2.44 -16.52
N ILE A 327 -4.07 -2.26 -16.97
CA ILE A 327 -3.29 -1.04 -16.73
C ILE A 327 -3.34 -0.16 -17.98
N LYS A 328 -3.79 1.08 -17.80
CA LYS A 328 -3.83 2.10 -18.84
C LYS A 328 -3.14 3.37 -18.35
N LEU A 329 -2.17 3.83 -19.13
CA LEU A 329 -1.35 5.00 -18.83
C LEU A 329 -1.48 6.06 -19.93
N SER A 330 -1.37 7.33 -19.54
CA SER A 330 -1.34 8.48 -20.44
C SER A 330 -0.23 9.45 -20.05
N TRP A 331 0.08 10.37 -20.96
CA TRP A 331 0.91 11.52 -20.67
C TRP A 331 0.03 12.75 -20.56
N ASN A 332 0.38 13.61 -19.61
CA ASN A 332 -0.06 15.00 -19.57
C ASN A 332 1.15 15.88 -19.92
N LEU A 333 1.05 16.59 -21.04
CA LEU A 333 2.07 17.52 -21.53
C LEU A 333 1.48 18.91 -21.64
N GLU A 334 2.13 19.85 -20.98
CA GLU A 334 1.87 21.27 -21.17
C GLU A 334 3.16 21.95 -21.63
N LEU A 335 3.07 22.68 -22.74
CA LEU A 335 4.18 23.47 -23.27
C LEU A 335 3.68 24.87 -23.61
N HIS A 336 4.06 25.83 -22.79
CA HIS A 336 3.59 27.21 -22.92
C HIS A 336 4.76 28.19 -22.97
N THR A 337 4.70 29.18 -23.85
CA THR A 337 5.63 30.31 -23.80
C THR A 337 5.40 31.11 -22.52
N ASP A 338 6.46 31.52 -21.85
CA ASP A 338 6.36 32.37 -20.67
C ASP A 338 5.79 33.74 -21.08
N TRP A 339 4.73 34.14 -20.38
CA TRP A 339 3.99 35.37 -20.63
C TRP A 339 4.78 36.64 -20.24
N LEU A 340 5.71 36.54 -19.28
CA LEU A 340 6.61 37.63 -18.88
C LEU A 340 7.85 37.71 -19.76
N ASP A 341 8.29 36.56 -20.29
CA ASP A 341 9.52 36.47 -21.08
C ASP A 341 9.34 35.53 -22.29
N PRO A 342 9.03 36.08 -23.48
CA PRO A 342 8.86 35.30 -24.70
C PRO A 342 10.11 34.52 -25.13
N SER A 343 11.27 34.79 -24.51
CA SER A 343 12.48 34.01 -24.74
C SER A 343 12.47 32.65 -24.01
N LYS A 344 11.46 32.37 -23.19
CA LYS A 344 11.35 31.15 -22.37
C LYS A 344 10.07 30.38 -22.63
N ARG A 345 10.10 29.08 -22.38
CA ARG A 345 8.96 28.16 -22.41
C ARG A 345 8.91 27.33 -21.15
N ASN A 346 7.72 27.14 -20.60
CA ASN A 346 7.47 26.24 -19.49
C ASN A 346 7.05 24.89 -20.06
N LEU A 347 7.77 23.83 -19.68
CA LEU A 347 7.45 22.44 -20.00
C LEU A 347 6.99 21.76 -18.71
N PHE A 348 5.80 21.18 -18.75
CA PHE A 348 5.33 20.21 -17.77
C PHE A 348 5.07 18.88 -18.48
N ILE A 349 5.56 17.80 -17.89
CA ILE A 349 5.27 16.45 -18.36
C ILE A 349 5.05 15.52 -17.19
N ALA A 350 3.93 14.80 -17.21
CA ALA A 350 3.57 13.83 -16.19
C ALA A 350 3.05 12.52 -16.80
N LEU A 351 3.47 11.41 -16.20
CA LEU A 351 2.88 10.10 -16.42
C LEU A 351 1.66 9.96 -15.52
N GLU A 352 0.52 9.65 -16.11
CA GLU A 352 -0.76 9.50 -15.40
C GLU A 352 -1.26 8.06 -15.47
N ASN A 353 -1.81 7.58 -14.37
CA ASN A 353 -2.47 6.29 -14.31
C ASN A 353 -3.98 6.45 -14.51
N VAL A 354 -4.44 6.26 -15.74
CA VAL A 354 -5.85 6.35 -16.15
C VAL A 354 -6.55 4.98 -16.17
N SER A 355 -5.99 4.00 -15.46
CA SER A 355 -6.59 2.66 -15.31
C SER A 355 -7.95 2.74 -14.62
N GLN A 356 -8.81 1.76 -14.88
CA GLN A 356 -10.09 1.67 -14.18
C GLN A 356 -9.99 0.70 -13.01
N MET A 357 -10.40 1.14 -11.82
CA MET A 357 -10.46 0.23 -10.68
C MET A 357 -11.59 -0.79 -10.84
N PRO A 358 -11.34 -2.08 -10.61
CA PRO A 358 -12.36 -3.12 -10.64
C PRO A 358 -13.38 -2.89 -9.53
N ARG A 359 -14.67 -2.95 -9.88
CA ARG A 359 -15.78 -2.85 -8.91
C ARG A 359 -16.09 -4.19 -8.23
N GLN A 360 -15.76 -5.29 -8.89
CA GLN A 360 -15.93 -6.66 -8.40
C GLN A 360 -14.57 -7.34 -8.36
N PHE A 361 -14.36 -8.26 -7.43
CA PHE A 361 -13.11 -9.00 -7.29
C PHE A 361 -11.88 -8.09 -7.15
N ALA A 362 -12.04 -6.95 -6.47
CA ALA A 362 -11.03 -5.89 -6.40
C ALA A 362 -9.71 -6.28 -5.72
N ASP A 363 -9.69 -7.44 -5.05
CA ASP A 363 -8.50 -8.01 -4.44
C ASP A 363 -7.72 -8.95 -5.36
N GLU A 364 -8.26 -9.33 -6.52
CA GLU A 364 -7.61 -10.26 -7.46
C GLU A 364 -6.52 -9.60 -8.31
N THR A 365 -6.62 -8.28 -8.53
CA THR A 365 -5.72 -7.49 -9.38
C THR A 365 -5.28 -6.21 -8.67
N GLU A 366 -4.22 -5.59 -9.21
CA GLU A 366 -3.65 -4.35 -8.72
C GLU A 366 -3.31 -3.45 -9.91
N GLU A 367 -4.10 -2.40 -10.11
CA GLU A 367 -3.99 -1.46 -11.24
C GLU A 367 -3.06 -0.27 -10.96
N SER A 368 -2.47 -0.20 -9.77
CA SER A 368 -1.43 0.80 -9.47
C SER A 368 -0.10 0.37 -10.08
N ILE A 369 0.74 1.35 -10.41
CA ILE A 369 2.12 1.09 -10.83
C ILE A 369 3.09 1.55 -9.74
N PHE A 370 4.18 0.83 -9.58
CA PHE A 370 5.11 0.94 -8.43
C PHE A 370 6.52 1.22 -8.90
N GLN A 371 7.37 1.68 -8.00
CA GLN A 371 8.73 2.14 -8.30
C GLN A 371 8.77 3.14 -9.46
N THR A 372 7.75 4.01 -9.54
CA THR A 372 7.59 4.96 -10.63
C THR A 372 8.72 5.98 -10.59
N SER A 373 9.38 6.16 -11.74
CA SER A 373 10.45 7.14 -11.93
C SER A 373 10.39 7.69 -13.35
N LEU A 374 10.61 9.00 -13.47
CA LEU A 374 10.81 9.68 -14.74
C LEU A 374 12.21 10.26 -14.77
N ARG A 375 12.96 9.95 -15.83
CA ARG A 375 14.26 10.55 -16.12
C ARG A 375 14.15 11.39 -17.39
N LEU A 376 14.59 12.64 -17.32
CA LEU A 376 14.64 13.54 -18.46
C LEU A 376 16.09 13.84 -18.82
N GLU A 377 16.39 13.78 -20.10
CA GLU A 377 17.68 14.15 -20.68
C GLU A 377 17.46 15.23 -21.74
N LEU A 378 18.15 16.36 -21.58
CA LEU A 378 18.05 17.50 -22.47
C LEU A 378 19.39 18.23 -22.57
N PRO A 379 19.66 18.95 -23.68
CA PRO A 379 20.86 19.77 -23.79
C PRO A 379 20.93 20.83 -22.69
N ALA A 380 22.11 21.00 -22.08
CA ALA A 380 22.29 21.98 -21.01
C ALA A 380 21.96 23.43 -21.43
N ALA A 381 22.16 23.76 -22.72
CA ALA A 381 21.81 25.06 -23.28
C ALA A 381 20.29 25.28 -23.41
N LEU A 382 19.51 24.19 -23.48
CA LEU A 382 18.04 24.27 -23.51
C LEU A 382 17.49 24.55 -22.11
N HIS A 383 18.08 23.93 -21.07
CA HIS A 383 17.57 24.05 -19.71
C HIS A 383 17.78 25.47 -19.15
N GLN A 384 16.68 26.08 -18.70
CA GLN A 384 16.70 27.34 -17.97
C GLN A 384 16.34 27.06 -16.51
N PRO A 385 17.24 27.33 -15.55
CA PRO A 385 16.94 27.13 -14.13
C PRO A 385 15.77 28.03 -13.70
N LEU A 386 14.76 27.41 -13.08
CA LEU A 386 13.65 28.14 -12.47
C LEU A 386 14.18 28.90 -11.25
N LYS A 387 13.85 30.20 -11.17
CA LYS A 387 14.09 31.01 -9.98
C LYS A 387 12.77 31.11 -9.22
N LEU A 388 12.74 30.60 -8.00
CA LEU A 388 11.56 30.71 -7.14
C LEU A 388 11.27 32.19 -6.86
N GLU A 389 10.12 32.67 -7.30
CA GLU A 389 9.61 33.98 -6.88
C GLU A 389 8.65 33.81 -5.69
N ARG A 390 9.15 34.04 -4.44
CA ARG A 390 8.47 34.50 -3.18
C ARG A 390 9.17 33.91 -1.94
N ILE A 391 9.38 34.56 -0.79
CA ILE A 391 8.74 35.68 -0.05
C ILE A 391 9.86 36.66 0.42
N GLU A 392 9.58 37.95 0.61
CA GLU A 392 10.52 39.04 1.02
C GLU A 392 11.62 38.70 2.05
N PRO A 393 11.44 37.83 3.06
CA PRO A 393 12.52 37.45 3.98
C PRO A 393 13.69 36.70 3.34
N SER A 394 13.56 36.21 2.11
CA SER A 394 14.51 35.29 1.46
C SER A 394 15.50 35.95 0.47
N TYR A 395 15.42 37.26 0.25
CA TYR A 395 16.26 37.97 -0.74
C TYR A 395 17.78 37.75 -0.57
N ARG A 396 18.25 37.45 0.65
CA ARG A 396 19.68 37.19 0.91
C ARG A 396 20.21 35.90 0.27
N TYR A 397 19.35 34.90 0.01
CA TYR A 397 19.75 33.57 -0.45
C TYR A 397 19.41 33.26 -1.92
N ASN A 398 18.69 34.16 -2.61
CA ASN A 398 18.29 33.97 -4.01
C ASN A 398 19.49 33.69 -4.95
N LYS A 399 20.65 34.33 -4.71
CA LYS A 399 21.90 34.06 -5.45
C LYS A 399 22.44 32.63 -5.33
N TYR A 400 21.94 31.83 -4.38
CA TYR A 400 22.39 30.46 -4.11
C TYR A 400 21.32 29.40 -4.40
N LEU A 401 20.08 29.79 -4.71
CA LEU A 401 18.94 28.90 -4.94
C LEU A 401 18.61 28.83 -6.43
N ALA A 402 19.50 28.27 -7.24
CA ALA A 402 19.19 27.86 -8.61
C ALA A 402 18.78 26.38 -8.58
N TYR A 403 17.49 26.08 -8.72
CA TYR A 403 17.02 24.70 -8.80
C TYR A 403 16.91 24.29 -10.28
N PRO A 404 17.36 23.08 -10.67
CA PRO A 404 16.67 22.31 -11.67
C PRO A 404 15.41 21.76 -11.00
N ASP A 405 14.23 22.30 -11.28
CA ASP A 405 12.97 21.88 -10.61
C ASP A 405 12.73 20.38 -10.81
N VAL A 406 13.11 19.59 -9.81
CA VAL A 406 12.72 18.20 -9.59
C VAL A 406 11.69 18.28 -8.47
N PRO A 407 10.43 17.87 -8.66
CA PRO A 407 9.51 17.76 -7.52
C PRO A 407 10.17 16.87 -6.48
N PRO A 408 10.01 17.13 -5.16
CA PRO A 408 10.81 16.48 -4.13
C PRO A 408 10.75 14.97 -4.30
N HIS A 409 11.82 14.45 -4.89
CA HIS A 409 12.34 13.15 -4.62
C HIS A 409 12.29 13.01 -3.10
N LEU A 410 11.45 12.11 -2.58
CA LEU A 410 11.51 11.61 -1.21
C LEU A 410 12.78 10.76 -1.04
N SER A 411 13.92 11.32 -1.41
CA SER A 411 15.25 10.75 -1.40
C SER A 411 16.16 11.86 -0.92
N SER A 412 16.67 11.74 0.30
CA SER A 412 17.65 12.63 0.90
C SER A 412 19.03 12.56 0.22
N ARG A 413 19.11 12.83 -1.08
CA ARG A 413 20.35 12.82 -1.85
C ARG A 413 20.59 14.16 -2.55
N GLN A 414 20.77 15.18 -1.73
CA GLN A 414 21.76 16.23 -1.97
C GLN A 414 22.12 16.84 -0.62
N LEU A 415 23.23 16.36 -0.05
CA LEU A 415 23.88 16.98 1.10
C LEU A 415 24.34 18.38 0.67
N TRP A 416 23.60 19.41 1.09
CA TRP A 416 24.08 20.79 1.12
C TRP A 416 24.35 21.16 2.58
N SER A 417 25.62 21.31 2.92
CA SER A 417 26.06 22.19 4.00
C SER A 417 27.07 23.15 3.39
N PRO A 418 26.89 24.46 3.64
CA PRO A 418 27.67 25.01 4.73
C PRO A 418 26.77 25.77 5.70
N ILE A 419 26.75 25.34 6.97
CA ILE A 419 26.29 26.18 8.07
C ILE A 419 27.21 27.43 8.10
N PRO A 420 26.69 28.66 7.95
CA PRO A 420 27.48 29.86 8.18
C PRO A 420 27.88 29.94 9.66
N ASN A 421 29.11 30.38 9.93
CA ASN A 421 29.66 30.56 11.28
C ASN A 421 28.69 31.29 12.24
N GLU A 422 28.68 30.87 13.52
CA GLU A 422 27.85 31.41 14.62
C GLU A 422 27.91 32.94 14.82
N LYS A 423 28.87 33.64 14.18
CA LYS A 423 29.01 35.10 14.27
C LYS A 423 28.02 35.89 13.41
N GLU A 424 27.22 35.25 12.56
CA GLU A 424 26.24 35.93 11.69
C GLU A 424 24.78 35.88 12.20
N ILE A 425 24.50 35.16 13.28
CA ILE A 425 23.16 35.13 13.92
C ILE A 425 23.11 36.20 15.00
N GLY A 426 23.02 37.46 14.57
CA GLY A 426 22.79 38.60 15.44
C GLY A 426 21.33 38.71 15.87
N ARG A 427 21.06 38.53 17.17
CA ARG A 427 19.95 39.07 17.98
C ARG A 427 18.69 39.53 17.21
N GLU A 428 17.77 38.63 16.94
CA GLU A 428 16.34 38.99 16.77
C GLU A 428 15.35 37.84 17.09
N GLU A 429 15.83 36.73 17.67
CA GLU A 429 15.00 35.57 18.06
C GLU A 429 14.41 35.66 19.49
N ALA A 430 14.22 36.88 20.03
CA ALA A 430 13.78 37.07 21.40
C ALA A 430 12.46 37.84 21.59
N PHE A 431 11.68 38.13 20.53
CA PHE A 431 10.54 39.05 20.69
C PHE A 431 9.15 38.59 20.23
N GLN A 432 8.94 37.36 19.74
CA GLN A 432 7.58 36.91 19.38
C GLN A 432 7.23 35.53 19.96
N ARG A 433 7.31 35.45 21.30
CA ARG A 433 6.41 34.61 22.10
C ARG A 433 5.50 35.56 22.87
N ARG A 434 4.18 35.42 22.67
CA ARG A 434 3.03 36.18 23.25
C ARG A 434 2.39 37.17 22.28
N THR A 435 1.22 36.79 21.77
CA THR A 435 -0.09 37.49 21.87
C THR A 435 -0.99 36.89 20.78
N ASP A 436 -1.80 35.90 21.14
CA ASP A 436 -3.22 36.06 21.51
C ASP A 436 -4.13 36.50 20.36
N HIS A 437 -4.96 35.54 19.96
CA HIS A 437 -6.12 35.71 19.08
C HIS A 437 -7.08 36.75 19.65
N ARG A 438 -7.41 37.76 18.85
CA ARG A 438 -8.72 38.45 18.81
C ARG A 438 -8.77 39.41 17.61
N LEU A 439 -9.56 39.04 16.61
CA LEU A 439 -10.29 40.01 15.76
C LEU A 439 -11.53 40.44 16.58
N PRO A 440 -12.03 41.70 16.50
CA PRO A 440 -12.63 42.22 15.26
C PRO A 440 -12.55 43.75 15.01
N ALA A 441 -12.76 44.14 13.75
CA ALA A 441 -13.85 45.01 13.29
C ALA A 441 -14.03 44.81 11.78
#